data_AF-A0A7X6P9F6-F1
#
_entry.id   AF-A0A7X6P9F6-F1
#
_cell.length_a   1.000
_cell.length_b   1.000
_cell.length_c   1.000
_cell.angle_alpha   90.00
_cell.angle_beta   90.00
_cell.angle_gamma   90.00
#
_symmetry.space_group_name_H-M   'P 1'
#
loop_
_entity.id
_entity.type
_entity.pdbx_description
1 polymer ?
#
loop_
_entity_poly.entity_id
_entity_poly.type
_entity_poly.pdbx_seq_one_letter_code
_entity_poly.pdbx_strand_id
1 'polypeptide(L)'
;MPNKILTLKLFYKGKLLDTIEQEKDFTNKWYIGSSKYLSWQILDESNKFPPKYKILIKKGGHYYLNLPQGSTLTCWKNDSPVDANFLKQNGILVDSLLKLRDDMTGIIQVHPDYSIQYEFIEPVKIILTPQEKEVIKQTARPAPLAPMDKTTRVVVILALMAGIA
;
A
#
# COMPACT_ATOMS: atom_id res chain seq x y z
N MET A 1 2.26 -15.80 -17.65
CA MET A 1 2.99 -14.56 -17.34
C MET A 1 3.06 -14.44 -15.83
N PRO A 2 4.21 -14.07 -15.23
CA PRO A 2 4.25 -13.84 -13.80
C PRO A 2 3.27 -12.72 -13.44
N ASN A 3 2.44 -12.97 -12.43
CA ASN A 3 1.39 -12.03 -12.01
C ASN A 3 2.04 -10.91 -11.18
N LYS A 4 2.72 -9.98 -11.86
CA LYS A 4 3.35 -8.83 -11.23
C LYS A 4 2.26 -7.94 -10.62
N ILE A 5 2.50 -7.48 -9.41
CA ILE A 5 1.63 -6.53 -8.71
C ILE A 5 2.30 -5.17 -8.64
N LEU A 6 1.48 -4.11 -8.62
CA LEU A 6 1.99 -2.77 -8.36
C LEU A 6 2.41 -2.63 -6.89
N THR A 7 3.66 -2.25 -6.69
CA THR A 7 4.22 -1.95 -5.36
C THR A 7 4.69 -0.50 -5.32
N LEU A 8 4.32 0.20 -4.25
CA LEU A 8 4.79 1.55 -3.95
C LEU A 8 5.68 1.51 -2.72
N LYS A 9 6.90 2.04 -2.83
CA LYS A 9 7.83 2.17 -1.71
C LYS A 9 7.87 3.63 -1.29
N LEU A 10 7.54 3.90 -0.04
CA LEU A 10 7.60 5.24 0.53
C LEU A 10 8.95 5.44 1.20
N PHE A 11 9.62 6.54 0.88
CA PHE A 11 10.89 6.91 1.48
C PHE A 11 10.77 8.22 2.25
N TYR A 12 11.50 8.30 3.37
CA TYR A 12 11.73 9.52 4.14
C TYR A 12 13.24 9.74 4.29
N LYS A 13 13.75 10.89 3.83
CA LYS A 13 15.19 11.23 3.81
C LYS A 13 16.06 10.11 3.23
N GLY A 14 15.57 9.49 2.14
CA GLY A 14 16.23 8.39 1.44
C GLY A 14 16.13 7.01 2.11
N LYS A 15 15.50 6.88 3.28
CA LYS A 15 15.29 5.60 3.96
C LYS A 15 13.91 5.05 3.67
N LEU A 16 13.82 3.75 3.40
CA LEU A 16 12.55 3.06 3.20
C LEU A 16 11.73 3.12 4.49
N LEU A 17 10.54 3.70 4.41
CA LEU A 17 9.62 3.85 5.52
C LEU A 17 8.52 2.78 5.47
N ASP A 18 7.97 2.53 4.28
CA ASP A 18 6.89 1.55 4.12
C ASP A 18 6.80 1.03 2.68
N THR A 19 6.13 -0.11 2.54
CA THR A 19 5.81 -0.75 1.26
C THR A 19 4.31 -0.99 1.16
N ILE A 20 3.69 -0.42 0.13
CA ILE A 20 2.26 -0.47 -0.13
C ILE A 20 2.03 -1.33 -1.37
N GLU A 21 1.31 -2.43 -1.21
CA GLU A 21 1.13 -3.46 -2.24
C GLU A 21 -0.30 -3.48 -2.77
N GLN A 22 -0.45 -3.63 -4.09
CA GLN A 22 -1.74 -3.88 -4.72
C GLN A 22 -2.40 -5.13 -4.11
N GLU A 23 -3.72 -5.11 -3.99
CA GLU A 23 -4.59 -6.17 -3.43
C GLU A 23 -4.47 -6.36 -1.90
N LYS A 24 -3.35 -5.98 -1.29
CA LYS A 24 -3.16 -5.97 0.17
C LYS A 24 -3.56 -4.64 0.80
N ASP A 25 -2.98 -3.54 0.30
CA ASP A 25 -3.15 -2.21 0.90
C ASP A 25 -4.11 -1.33 0.10
N PHE A 26 -4.22 -1.58 -1.22
CA PHE A 26 -5.17 -0.89 -2.08
C PHE A 26 -5.67 -1.76 -3.23
N THR A 27 -6.89 -1.49 -3.70
CA THR A 27 -7.42 -2.09 -4.94
C THR A 27 -7.46 -1.07 -6.07
N ASN A 28 -8.06 0.10 -5.84
CA ASN A 28 -8.39 1.07 -6.90
C ASN A 28 -7.79 2.45 -6.70
N LYS A 29 -7.47 2.82 -5.46
CA LYS A 29 -6.98 4.15 -5.13
C LYS A 29 -6.22 4.10 -3.83
N TRP A 30 -5.28 5.01 -3.69
CA TRP A 30 -4.50 5.16 -2.48
C TRP A 30 -4.29 6.64 -2.17
N TYR A 31 -4.21 6.97 -0.88
CA TYR A 31 -4.10 8.35 -0.39
C TYR A 31 -2.88 8.48 0.52
N ILE A 32 -2.14 9.55 0.34
CA ILE A 32 -1.16 10.06 1.31
C ILE A 32 -1.84 11.10 2.20
N GLY A 33 -1.36 11.34 3.42
CA GLY A 33 -1.80 12.52 4.22
C GLY A 33 -3.08 12.36 5.02
N SER A 34 -3.60 11.14 5.22
CA SER A 34 -4.75 10.91 6.12
C SER A 34 -4.36 10.18 7.39
N SER A 35 -5.06 10.48 8.49
CA SER A 35 -4.87 9.96 9.85
C SER A 35 -4.80 8.42 9.98
N LYS A 36 -5.16 7.68 8.93
CA LYS A 36 -4.99 6.23 8.85
C LYS A 36 -3.51 5.78 8.86
N TYR A 37 -2.56 6.64 8.46
CA TYR A 37 -1.11 6.36 8.45
C TYR A 37 -0.34 7.39 9.31
N LEU A 38 -0.78 7.56 10.56
CA LEU A 38 -0.22 8.52 11.53
C LEU A 38 1.30 8.38 11.70
N SER A 39 1.83 7.15 11.62
CA SER A 39 3.26 6.84 11.77
C SER A 39 4.16 7.60 10.80
N TRP A 40 3.67 7.92 9.60
CA TRP A 40 4.45 8.66 8.60
C TRP A 40 4.41 10.17 8.78
N GLN A 41 3.34 10.66 9.42
CA GLN A 41 3.16 12.09 9.77
C GLN A 41 4.00 12.46 10.98
N ILE A 42 4.20 11.53 11.93
CA ILE A 42 4.96 11.76 13.17
C ILE A 42 6.45 12.06 12.88
N LEU A 43 7.00 11.62 11.75
CA LEU A 43 8.39 11.90 11.36
C LEU A 43 8.59 13.29 10.76
N ASP A 44 7.51 14.01 10.47
CA ASP A 44 7.57 15.39 10.03
C ASP A 44 7.31 16.34 11.19
N GLU A 45 8.39 16.68 11.90
CA GLU A 45 8.38 17.68 12.98
C GLU A 45 7.91 19.06 12.51
N SER A 46 7.90 19.31 11.19
CA SER A 46 7.59 20.62 10.60
C SER A 46 6.15 20.76 10.10
N ASN A 47 5.32 19.73 10.23
CA ASN A 47 3.90 19.74 9.83
C ASN A 47 3.70 20.10 8.33
N LYS A 48 4.68 19.77 7.48
CA LYS A 48 4.70 20.03 6.03
C LYS A 48 4.20 18.84 5.19
N PHE A 49 3.83 17.75 5.85
CA PHE A 49 3.34 16.56 5.18
C PHE A 49 2.09 16.92 4.37
N PRO A 50 1.97 16.45 3.12
CA PRO A 50 0.87 16.86 2.26
C PRO A 50 -0.48 16.55 2.91
N PRO A 51 -1.47 17.46 2.81
CA PRO A 51 -2.83 17.17 3.24
C PRO A 51 -3.35 15.93 2.51
N LYS A 52 -4.41 15.30 3.03
CA LYS A 52 -4.99 14.08 2.44
C LYS A 52 -5.12 14.22 0.92
N TYR A 53 -4.29 13.48 0.19
CA TYR A 53 -4.11 13.64 -1.24
C TYR A 53 -4.20 12.29 -1.93
N LYS A 54 -5.02 12.21 -2.98
CA LYS A 54 -5.25 10.99 -3.75
C LYS A 54 -4.10 10.79 -4.72
N ILE A 55 -3.08 10.07 -4.27
CA ILE A 55 -1.84 9.87 -5.00
C ILE A 55 -1.94 8.77 -6.04
N LEU A 56 -2.72 7.71 -5.81
CA LEU A 56 -2.91 6.60 -6.77
C LEU A 56 -4.37 6.45 -7.16
N ILE A 57 -4.63 6.21 -8.45
CA ILE A 57 -5.98 6.00 -9.01
C ILE A 57 -5.94 4.95 -10.12
N LYS A 58 -6.93 4.05 -10.14
CA LYS A 58 -7.18 3.14 -11.25
C LYS A 58 -8.22 3.73 -12.22
N LYS A 59 -7.90 3.82 -13.51
CA LYS A 59 -8.79 4.28 -14.58
C LYS A 59 -8.53 3.47 -15.85
N GLY A 60 -9.59 2.97 -16.50
CA GLY A 60 -9.46 2.27 -17.80
C GLY A 60 -8.45 1.11 -17.78
N GLY A 61 -8.44 0.30 -16.72
CA GLY A 61 -7.54 -0.85 -16.57
C GLY A 61 -6.11 -0.52 -16.12
N HIS A 62 -5.73 0.76 -16.06
CA HIS A 62 -4.40 1.18 -15.66
C HIS A 62 -4.39 1.91 -14.32
N TYR A 63 -3.26 1.86 -13.63
CA TYR A 63 -2.99 2.69 -12.46
C TYR A 63 -2.27 3.97 -12.90
N TYR A 64 -2.56 5.05 -12.18
CA TYR A 64 -1.98 6.36 -12.39
C TYR A 64 -1.52 6.95 -11.07
N LEU A 65 -0.33 7.54 -11.06
CA LEU A 65 0.10 8.44 -10.00
C LEU A 65 -0.34 9.86 -10.35
N ASN A 66 -1.06 10.49 -9.44
CA ASN A 66 -1.48 11.88 -9.55
C ASN A 66 -0.41 12.78 -8.93
N LEU A 67 0.38 13.46 -9.73
CA LEU A 67 1.52 14.26 -9.31
C LEU A 67 1.05 15.55 -8.60
N PRO A 68 1.38 15.76 -7.31
CA PRO A 68 1.14 17.03 -6.65
C PRO A 68 1.86 18.19 -7.34
N GLN A 69 1.34 19.40 -7.23
CA GLN A 69 2.03 20.57 -7.77
C GLN A 69 3.43 20.72 -7.14
N GLY A 70 4.43 20.98 -7.97
CA GLY A 70 5.83 21.12 -7.54
C GLY A 70 6.57 19.80 -7.33
N SER A 71 5.93 18.65 -7.56
CA SER A 71 6.63 17.36 -7.50
C SER A 71 7.64 17.22 -8.65
N THR A 72 8.76 16.55 -8.38
CA THR A 72 9.70 16.12 -9.44
C THR A 72 9.51 14.64 -9.74
N LEU A 73 9.86 14.25 -10.96
CA LEU A 73 9.70 12.89 -11.46
C LEU A 73 10.97 12.42 -12.15
N THR A 74 11.45 11.24 -11.75
CA THR A 74 12.49 10.50 -12.47
C THR A 74 11.93 9.14 -12.85
N CYS A 75 12.10 8.72 -14.10
CA CYS A 75 11.57 7.45 -14.60
C CYS A 75 12.63 6.68 -15.38
N TRP A 76 12.51 5.37 -15.36
CA TRP A 76 13.30 4.43 -16.14
C TRP A 76 12.37 3.49 -16.89
N LYS A 77 12.73 3.18 -18.13
CA LYS A 77 12.10 2.14 -18.93
C LYS A 77 13.15 1.08 -19.21
N ASN A 78 12.91 -0.15 -18.77
CA ASN A 78 13.90 -1.24 -18.86
C ASN A 78 15.30 -0.77 -18.42
N ASP A 79 15.38 -0.18 -17.23
CA ASP A 79 16.62 0.36 -16.60
C ASP A 79 17.29 1.54 -17.32
N SER A 80 16.73 2.01 -18.43
CA SER A 80 17.22 3.21 -19.13
C SER A 80 16.45 4.46 -18.68
N PRO A 81 17.12 5.54 -18.27
CA PRO A 81 16.45 6.77 -17.86
C PRO A 81 15.67 7.37 -19.03
N VAL A 82 14.47 7.88 -18.75
CA VAL A 82 13.63 8.59 -19.73
C VAL A 82 13.30 9.98 -19.24
N ASP A 83 13.16 10.91 -20.18
CA ASP A 83 12.86 12.31 -19.88
C ASP A 83 11.36 12.63 -19.94
N ALA A 84 11.00 13.85 -19.55
CA ALA A 84 9.62 14.31 -19.58
C ALA A 84 9.01 14.35 -20.99
N ASN A 85 9.83 14.53 -22.03
CA ASN A 85 9.36 14.58 -23.42
C ASN A 85 8.92 13.20 -23.89
N PHE A 86 9.73 12.17 -23.62
CA PHE A 86 9.38 10.78 -23.86
C PHE A 86 8.06 10.41 -23.18
N LEU A 87 7.91 10.76 -21.90
CA LEU A 87 6.69 10.45 -21.15
C LEU A 87 5.44 11.09 -21.77
N LYS A 88 5.53 12.36 -22.20
CA LYS A 88 4.41 13.10 -22.81
C LYS A 88 4.06 12.57 -24.19
N GLN A 89 5.06 12.39 -25.07
CA GLN A 89 4.85 11.90 -26.43
C GLN A 89 4.24 10.50 -26.48
N ASN A 90 4.54 9.66 -25.49
CA ASN A 90 3.99 8.31 -25.38
C ASN A 90 2.67 8.23 -24.58
N GLY A 91 2.08 9.38 -24.20
CA GLY A 91 0.85 9.42 -23.40
C GLY A 91 0.98 8.78 -22.02
N ILE A 92 2.20 8.68 -21.51
CA ILE A 92 2.51 8.14 -20.19
C ILE A 92 2.30 9.23 -19.14
N LEU A 93 2.68 10.46 -19.44
CA LEU A 93 2.38 11.63 -18.61
C LEU A 93 1.42 12.55 -19.36
N VAL A 94 0.19 12.68 -18.84
CA VAL A 94 -0.83 13.58 -19.37
C VAL A 94 -1.30 14.45 -18.20
N ASP A 95 -1.21 15.77 -18.34
CA ASP A 95 -1.42 16.73 -17.26
C ASP A 95 -0.56 16.38 -16.02
N SER A 96 -1.21 16.07 -14.89
CA SER A 96 -0.57 15.60 -13.65
C SER A 96 -0.66 14.09 -13.47
N LEU A 97 -1.11 13.32 -14.46
CA LEU A 97 -1.33 11.88 -14.33
C LEU A 97 -0.22 11.10 -15.03
N LEU A 98 0.58 10.39 -14.23
CA LEU A 98 1.57 9.44 -14.70
C LEU A 98 0.97 8.03 -14.76
N LYS A 99 0.78 7.50 -15.97
CA LYS A 99 0.38 6.12 -16.23
C LYS A 99 1.49 5.16 -15.81
N LEU A 100 1.16 4.21 -14.94
CA LEU A 100 2.10 3.20 -14.48
C LEU A 100 2.10 2.00 -15.42
N ARG A 101 3.30 1.50 -15.72
CA ARG A 101 3.53 0.38 -16.64
C ARG A 101 4.50 -0.61 -16.01
N ASP A 102 4.38 -1.87 -16.38
CA ASP A 102 5.19 -2.97 -15.85
C ASP A 102 6.62 -3.04 -16.41
N ASP A 103 6.87 -2.34 -17.52
CA ASP A 103 8.18 -2.11 -18.14
C ASP A 103 8.87 -0.84 -17.63
N MET A 104 8.30 -0.17 -16.61
CA MET A 104 8.81 1.08 -16.07
C MET A 104 8.88 1.09 -14.56
N THR A 105 9.85 1.85 -14.05
CA THR A 105 9.96 2.24 -12.66
C THR A 105 10.11 3.76 -12.59
N GLY A 106 9.81 4.33 -11.44
CA GLY A 106 10.03 5.76 -11.26
C GLY A 106 9.90 6.19 -9.82
N ILE A 107 10.46 7.37 -9.57
CA ILE A 107 10.48 8.03 -8.26
C ILE A 107 9.80 9.38 -8.42
N ILE A 108 8.81 9.64 -7.57
CA ILE A 108 8.17 10.94 -7.43
C ILE A 108 8.65 11.55 -6.13
N GLN A 109 9.23 12.74 -6.18
CA GLN A 109 9.49 13.54 -4.99
C GLN A 109 8.26 14.42 -4.73
N VAL A 110 7.52 14.14 -3.66
CA VAL A 110 6.30 14.90 -3.30
C VAL A 110 6.57 16.02 -2.29
N HIS A 111 7.70 15.95 -1.59
CA HIS A 111 8.20 16.92 -0.62
C HIS A 111 9.73 16.74 -0.53
N PRO A 112 10.56 17.74 -0.14
CA PRO A 112 12.02 17.58 -0.04
C PRO A 112 12.49 16.31 0.69
N ASP A 113 11.78 15.90 1.74
CA ASP A 113 12.12 14.71 2.52
C ASP A 113 11.38 13.44 2.09
N TYR A 114 10.30 13.53 1.30
CA TYR A 114 9.46 12.37 0.99
C TYR A 114 9.42 12.06 -0.50
N SER A 115 9.68 10.80 -0.83
CA SER A 115 9.55 10.28 -2.18
C SER A 115 8.81 8.95 -2.23
N ILE A 116 8.20 8.67 -3.37
CA ILE A 116 7.49 7.42 -3.65
C ILE A 116 8.13 6.81 -4.89
N GLN A 117 8.66 5.60 -4.72
CA GLN A 117 9.06 4.76 -5.85
C GLN A 117 7.91 3.83 -6.22
N TYR A 118 7.67 3.62 -7.52
CA TYR A 118 6.77 2.60 -8.01
C TYR A 118 7.51 1.56 -8.85
N GLU A 119 7.04 0.32 -8.78
CA GLU A 119 7.52 -0.80 -9.58
C GLU A 119 6.45 -1.90 -9.67
N PHE A 120 6.50 -2.68 -10.75
CA PHE A 120 5.71 -3.91 -10.88
C PHE A 120 6.62 -5.11 -10.62
N ILE A 121 6.37 -5.81 -9.51
CA ILE A 121 7.21 -6.92 -9.06
C ILE A 121 6.37 -8.17 -8.82
N GLU A 122 7.03 -9.32 -8.89
CA GLU A 122 6.40 -10.58 -8.52
C GLU A 122 6.25 -10.66 -7.00
N PRO A 123 5.05 -10.95 -6.48
CA PRO A 123 4.86 -11.09 -5.05
C PRO A 123 5.62 -12.32 -4.53
N VAL A 124 6.40 -12.14 -3.47
CA VAL A 124 7.10 -13.23 -2.80
C VAL A 124 6.08 -14.13 -2.11
N LYS A 125 5.88 -15.35 -2.61
CA LYS A 125 5.04 -16.35 -1.96
C LYS A 125 5.83 -17.04 -0.86
N ILE A 126 5.57 -16.68 0.39
CA ILE A 126 6.12 -17.41 1.54
C ILE A 126 5.38 -18.75 1.65
N ILE A 127 6.03 -19.82 1.18
CA ILE A 127 5.53 -21.18 1.36
C ILE A 127 6.12 -21.70 2.66
N LEU A 128 5.30 -21.71 3.71
CA LEU A 128 5.69 -22.25 5.02
C LEU A 128 6.08 -23.73 4.88
N THR A 129 7.22 -24.08 5.45
CA THR A 129 7.66 -25.47 5.62
C THR A 129 6.68 -26.23 6.54
N PRO A 130 6.66 -27.58 6.49
CA PRO A 130 5.84 -28.38 7.40
C PRO A 130 6.09 -28.07 8.87
N GLN A 131 7.35 -27.77 9.24
CA GLN A 131 7.75 -27.45 10.61
C GLN A 131 7.18 -26.11 11.06
N GLU A 132 7.28 -25.07 10.24
CA GLU A 132 6.70 -23.75 10.54
C GLU A 132 5.18 -23.81 10.66
N LYS A 133 4.52 -24.63 9.84
CA LYS A 133 3.07 -24.86 9.95
C LYS A 133 2.67 -25.45 11.30
N GLU A 134 3.45 -26.41 11.81
CA GLU A 134 3.18 -27.01 13.13
C GLU A 134 3.43 -26.02 14.28
N VAL A 135 4.48 -25.20 14.19
CA VAL A 135 4.72 -24.12 15.17
C VAL A 135 3.57 -23.11 15.19
N ILE A 136 3.07 -22.71 14.02
CA ILE A 136 1.92 -21.80 13.92
C ILE A 136 0.66 -22.43 14.50
N LYS A 137 0.38 -23.72 14.27
CA LYS A 137 -0.77 -24.41 14.89
C LYS A 137 -0.73 -24.43 16.43
N GLN A 138 0.47 -24.49 17.00
CA GLN A 138 0.66 -24.54 18.45
C GLN A 138 0.57 -23.14 19.09
N THR A 139 1.00 -22.10 18.36
CA THR A 139 1.12 -20.73 18.86
C THR A 139 -0.06 -19.83 18.49
N ALA A 140 -0.69 -20.04 17.34
CA ALA A 140 -1.89 -19.32 16.90
C ALA A 140 -3.16 -19.91 17.52
N ARG A 141 -3.14 -20.22 18.82
CA ARG A 141 -4.35 -20.60 19.56
C ARG A 141 -4.94 -19.33 20.19
N PRO A 142 -6.23 -19.04 19.96
CA PRO A 142 -6.92 -18.01 20.71
C PRO A 142 -6.72 -18.28 22.20
N ALA A 143 -6.46 -17.21 22.97
CA ALA A 143 -6.39 -17.34 24.42
C ALA A 143 -7.66 -18.05 24.92
N PRO A 144 -7.54 -19.07 25.80
CA PRO A 144 -8.72 -19.73 26.33
C PRO A 144 -9.61 -18.69 27.01
N LEU A 145 -10.90 -18.72 26.69
CA LEU A 145 -11.89 -17.82 27.29
C LEU A 145 -11.76 -17.86 28.81
N ALA A 146 -11.70 -16.69 29.43
CA ALA A 146 -11.74 -16.59 30.88
C ALA A 146 -13.04 -17.24 31.39
N PRO A 147 -13.07 -17.80 32.61
CA PRO A 147 -14.26 -18.48 33.15
C PRO A 147 -15.53 -17.62 33.06
N MET A 148 -15.39 -16.31 33.25
CA MET A 148 -16.47 -15.32 33.18
C MET A 148 -17.04 -15.14 31.75
N ASP A 149 -16.19 -15.22 30.72
CA ASP A 149 -16.61 -15.11 29.31
C ASP A 149 -17.34 -16.38 28.84
N LYS A 150 -16.99 -17.55 29.39
CA LYS A 150 -17.71 -18.80 29.11
C LYS A 150 -19.16 -18.73 29.60
N THR A 151 -19.37 -18.25 30.83
CA THR A 151 -20.71 -18.12 31.42
C THR A 151 -21.55 -17.11 30.63
N THR A 152 -20.96 -15.97 30.27
CA THR A 152 -21.62 -14.93 29.47
C THR A 152 -22.04 -15.46 28.10
N ARG A 153 -21.17 -16.23 27.43
CA ARG A 153 -21.48 -16.85 26.13
C ARG A 153 -22.63 -17.86 26.22
N VAL A 154 -22.68 -18.67 27.28
CA VAL A 154 -23.78 -19.63 27.50
C VAL A 154 -25.11 -18.90 27.73
N VAL A 155 -25.10 -17.85 28.54
CA VAL A 155 -26.30 -17.03 28.81
C VAL A 155 -26.81 -16.35 27.54
N VAL A 156 -25.91 -15.79 26.72
CA VAL A 156 -26.28 -15.16 25.45
C VAL A 156 -26.88 -16.17 24.46
N ILE A 157 -26.31 -17.38 24.37
CA ILE A 157 -26.87 -18.44 23.52
C ILE A 157 -28.25 -18.88 24.00
N LEU A 158 -28.43 -19.06 25.31
CA LEU A 158 -29.72 -19.42 25.90
C LEU A 158 -30.77 -18.31 25.71
N ALA A 159 -30.38 -17.05 25.86
CA ALA A 159 -31.25 -15.90 25.63
C ALA A 159 -31.66 -15.77 24.15
N LEU A 160 -30.73 -16.03 23.22
CA LEU A 160 -31.04 -16.09 21.79
C LEU A 160 -32.00 -17.24 21.46
N MET A 161 -31.79 -18.42 22.04
CA MET A 161 -32.67 -19.58 21.84
C MET A 161 -34.06 -19.35 22.44
N ALA A 162 -34.16 -18.66 23.58
CA ALA A 162 -35.42 -18.34 24.25
C ALA A 162 -36.16 -17.15 23.62
N GLY A 163 -35.45 -16.23 22.96
CA GLY A 163 -36.04 -15.06 22.28
C GLY A 163 -36.50 -15.31 20.84
N ILE A 164 -36.32 -16.52 20.30
CA ILE A 164 -36.82 -16.95 18.98
C ILE A 164 -38.14 -17.76 19.13
N ALA A 165 -38.73 -17.83 20.33
CA ALA A 165 -40.02 -18.47 20.61
C ALA A 165 -41.20 -17.49 20.46
#